data_AF-A0A261C2L0-F1
#
_entry.id   AF-A0A261C2L0-F1
#
_cell.length_a   1.000
_cell.length_b   1.000
_cell.length_c   1.000
_cell.angle_alpha   90.00
_cell.angle_beta   90.00
_cell.angle_gamma   90.00
#
_symmetry.space_group_name_H-M   'P 1'
#
loop_
_entity.id
_entity.type
_entity.pdbx_description
1 polymer ?
#
loop_
_entity_poly.entity_id
_entity_poly.type
_entity_poly.pdbx_seq_one_letter_code
_entity_poly.pdbx_strand_id
1 'polypeptide(L)' 'MNVNIFSILLIILVILASEVESSTLRDMFTKNIQKRQETTGGMQTAYTKLLPPHVAEWFLRKHF' A
#
# COMPACT_ATOMS: atom_id res chain seq x y z
N MET A 1 -2.98 28.59 36.36
CA MET A 1 -4.22 28.07 35.74
C MET A 1 -4.15 28.00 34.21
N ASN A 2 -3.62 29.03 33.51
CA ASN A 2 -3.45 29.00 32.05
C ASN A 2 -2.50 27.92 31.50
N VAL A 3 -1.42 27.59 32.22
CA VAL A 3 -0.44 26.59 31.76
C VAL A 3 -1.06 25.19 31.70
N ASN A 4 -1.91 24.83 32.67
CA ASN A 4 -2.61 23.53 32.66
C ASN A 4 -3.60 23.42 31.49
N ILE A 5 -4.28 24.51 31.13
CA ILE A 5 -5.20 24.54 29.99
C ILE A 5 -4.44 24.35 28.67
N PHE A 6 -3.28 24.99 28.53
CA PHE A 6 -2.44 24.87 27.35
C PHE A 6 -1.90 23.43 27.19
N SER A 7 -1.46 22.81 28.28
CA SER A 7 -0.99 21.41 28.27
C SER A 7 -2.10 20.43 27.88
N ILE A 8 -3.32 20.65 28.35
CA ILE A 8 -4.48 19.80 28.00
C ILE A 8 -4.83 19.94 26.51
N LEU A 9 -4.84 21.16 25.99
CA LEU A 9 -5.06 21.41 24.55
C LEU A 9 -4.00 20.74 23.67
N LEU A 10 -2.73 20.77 24.10
CA LEU A 10 -1.62 20.18 23.37
C LEU A 10 -1.74 18.64 23.31
N ILE A 11 -2.16 18.00 24.39
CA ILE A 11 -2.39 16.55 24.45
C ILE A 11 -3.53 16.15 23.50
N ILE A 12 -4.64 16.91 23.50
CA ILE A 12 -5.79 16.64 22.61
C ILE A 12 -5.37 16.77 21.13
N LEU A 13 -4.55 17.78 20.80
CA LEU A 13 -4.05 17.99 19.44
C LEU A 13 -3.17 16.83 18.97
N VAL A 14 -2.29 16.32 19.83
CA VAL A 14 -1.40 15.19 19.52
C VAL A 14 -2.19 13.90 19.30
N ILE A 15 -3.23 13.65 20.10
CA ILE A 15 -4.10 12.47 19.95
C ILE A 15 -4.83 12.52 18.60
N LEU A 16 -5.39 13.68 18.24
CA LEU A 16 -6.09 13.87 16.96
C LEU A 16 -5.16 13.75 15.75
N ALA A 17 -3.91 14.22 15.85
CA ALA A 17 -2.93 14.14 14.77
C ALA A 17 -2.44 12.69 14.53
N SER A 18 -2.30 11.90 15.59
CA SER A 18 -1.77 10.52 15.53
C SER A 18 -2.68 9.55 14.77
N GLU A 19 -4.00 9.70 14.88
CA GLU A 19 -4.95 8.83 14.17
C GLU A 19 -4.95 9.06 12.64
N VAL A 20 -4.63 10.30 12.21
CA VAL A 20 -4.63 10.70 10.79
C VAL A 20 -3.41 10.16 10.04
N GLU A 21 -2.23 10.09 10.68
CA GLU A 21 -1.02 9.56 10.03
C GLU A 21 -1.06 8.03 9.88
N SER A 22 -1.63 7.31 10.85
CA SER A 22 -1.71 5.84 10.78
C SER A 22 -2.63 5.33 9.66
N SER A 23 -3.74 6.03 9.41
CA SER A 23 -4.65 5.71 8.30
C SER A 23 -4.01 6.02 6.95
N THR A 24 -3.28 7.13 6.85
CA THR A 24 -2.61 7.55 5.60
C THR A 24 -1.52 6.57 5.18
N LEU A 25 -0.64 6.14 6.10
CA LEU A 25 0.42 5.18 5.78
C LEU A 25 -0.14 3.80 5.43
N ARG A 26 -1.12 3.31 6.19
CA ARG A 26 -1.79 2.03 5.93
C ARG A 26 -2.50 2.04 4.57
N ASP A 27 -3.15 3.14 4.21
CA ASP A 27 -3.79 3.30 2.92
C ASP A 27 -2.78 3.36 1.77
N MET A 28 -1.63 4.02 1.97
CA MET A 28 -0.54 4.02 1.00
C MET A 28 0.05 2.63 0.78
N PHE A 29 0.26 1.85 1.84
CA PHE A 29 0.72 0.46 1.75
C PHE A 29 -0.30 -0.41 1.00
N THR A 30 -1.58 -0.30 1.36
CA THR A 30 -2.66 -1.07 0.75
C THR A 30 -2.79 -0.77 -0.73
N LYS A 31 -2.77 0.51 -1.13
CA LYS A 31 -2.77 0.93 -2.54
C LYS A 31 -1.56 0.42 -3.31
N ASN A 32 -0.37 0.42 -2.71
CA ASN A 32 0.83 -0.09 -3.36
C ASN A 32 0.79 -1.61 -3.56
N ILE A 33 0.29 -2.36 -2.58
CA ILE A 33 0.12 -3.82 -2.70
C ILE A 33 -0.91 -4.14 -3.78
N GLN A 34 -2.05 -3.45 -3.77
CA GLN A 34 -3.09 -3.64 -4.77
C GLN A 34 -2.59 -3.32 -6.18
N LYS A 35 -1.89 -2.19 -6.35
CA LYS A 35 -1.27 -1.84 -7.64
C LYS A 35 -0.29 -2.91 -8.10
N ARG A 36 0.56 -3.45 -7.22
CA ARG A 36 1.46 -4.56 -7.57
C ARG A 36 0.70 -5.81 -7.98
N GLN A 37 -0.39 -6.18 -7.31
CA GLN A 37 -1.22 -7.32 -7.71
C GLN A 37 -1.87 -7.12 -9.08
N GLU A 38 -2.39 -5.92 -9.35
CA GLU A 38 -2.93 -5.56 -10.66
C GLU A 38 -1.86 -5.62 -11.76
N THR A 39 -0.64 -5.16 -11.45
CA THR A 39 0.46 -5.18 -12.43
C THR A 39 0.98 -6.60 -12.67
N THR A 40 1.21 -7.39 -11.62
CA THR A 40 1.71 -8.77 -11.72
C THR A 40 0.66 -9.69 -12.34
N GLY A 41 -0.60 -9.61 -11.92
CA GLY A 41 -1.70 -10.38 -12.52
C GLY A 41 -1.99 -9.97 -13.96
N GLY A 42 -1.92 -8.67 -14.26
CA GLY A 42 -2.03 -8.14 -15.63
C GLY A 42 -0.91 -8.63 -16.53
N MET A 43 0.34 -8.64 -16.03
CA MET A 43 1.49 -9.18 -16.75
C MET A 43 1.38 -10.69 -16.98
N GLN A 44 1.02 -11.48 -15.96
CA GLN A 44 0.77 -12.91 -16.11
C GLN A 44 -0.26 -13.18 -17.21
N THR A 45 -1.37 -12.44 -17.20
CA THR A 45 -2.43 -12.55 -18.22
C THR A 45 -1.94 -12.16 -19.62
N ALA A 46 -1.14 -11.10 -19.74
CA ALA A 46 -0.60 -10.67 -21.02
C ALA A 46 0.41 -11.67 -21.61
N TYR A 47 1.36 -12.16 -20.80
CA TYR A 47 2.38 -13.11 -21.26
C TYR A 47 1.79 -14.47 -21.63
N THR A 48 0.75 -14.92 -20.93
CA THR A 48 0.05 -16.17 -21.29
C THR A 48 -0.70 -16.07 -22.63
N LYS A 49 -1.07 -14.85 -23.06
CA LYS A 49 -1.72 -14.61 -24.36
C LYS A 49 -0.72 -14.38 -25.50
N LEU A 50 0.45 -13.86 -25.20
CA LEU A 50 1.47 -13.47 -26.20
C LEU A 50 2.50 -14.56 -26.48
N LEU A 51 2.74 -15.45 -25.53
CA LEU A 51 3.75 -16.50 -25.62
C LEU A 51 3.10 -17.89 -25.68
N PRO A 52 3.73 -18.86 -26.37
CA PRO A 52 3.32 -20.25 -26.27
C PRO A 52 3.32 -20.74 -24.81
N PRO A 53 2.41 -21.65 -24.40
CA PRO A 53 2.15 -21.96 -22.99
C PRO A 53 3.41 -22.33 -22.19
N HIS A 54 4.26 -23.17 -22.74
CA HIS A 54 5.51 -23.60 -22.11
C HIS A 54 6.52 -22.45 -21.91
N VAL A 55 6.55 -21.47 -22.82
CA VAL A 55 7.42 -20.29 -22.73
C VAL A 55 6.86 -19.30 -21.72
N ALA A 56 5.54 -19.07 -21.74
CA ALA A 56 4.87 -18.23 -20.76
C ALA A 56 5.09 -18.77 -19.33
N GLU A 57 4.89 -20.07 -19.11
CA GLU A 57 5.11 -20.70 -17.81
C GLU A 57 6.57 -20.59 -17.35
N TRP A 58 7.55 -20.88 -18.21
CA TRP A 58 8.96 -20.75 -17.86
C TRP A 58 9.34 -19.29 -17.52
N PHE A 59 8.87 -18.33 -18.32
CA PHE A 59 9.14 -16.91 -18.13
C PHE A 59 8.53 -16.39 -16.83
N LEU A 60 7.25 -16.69 -16.59
CA LEU A 60 6.54 -16.25 -15.39
C LEU A 60 7.17 -16.83 -14.12
N ARG A 61 7.60 -18.10 -14.14
CA ARG A 61 8.25 -18.76 -13.00
C ARG A 61 9.65 -18.22 -12.69
N LYS A 62 10.32 -17.58 -13.66
CA LYS A 62 11.68 -17.06 -13.53
C LYS A 62 11.74 -15.59 -13.14
N HIS A 63 10.71 -14.82 -13.47
CA HIS A 63 10.72 -13.34 -13.35
C HIS A 63 9.73 -12.78 -12.32
N PHE A 64 8.82 -13.60 -11.79
CA PHE A 64 7.85 -13.23 -10.75
C PHE A 64 7.88 -14.25 -9.62
#